data_AF-A0A842NJF4-F1
#
_entry.id   AF-A0A842NJF4-F1
#
_cell.length_a   1.000
_cell.length_b   1.000
_cell.length_c   1.000
_cell.angle_alpha   90.00
_cell.angle_beta   90.00
_cell.angle_gamma   90.00
#
_symmetry.space_group_name_H-M   'P 1'
#
loop_
_entity.id
_entity.type
_entity.pdbx_description
1 polymer ?
#
loop_
_entity_poly.entity_id
_entity_poly.type
_entity_poly.pdbx_seq_one_letter_code
_entity_poly.pdbx_strand_id
1 'polypeptide(L)'
;MKPKSIIVLTIVLALALTAMSLNAARPTGNEVSEADAAIELALEFVRHSPTYLFDGVYETVKVVDTLIMESYPVQYVVTIEFDSRHAGFGDRTGQVLAQVMTSHKAGVKVVDGEVVAAILDDVWDMVNQEEMEVFNDVDPDAPVVHDNPATTILPPERAVELAVEYVILNFRELDGVSAPESWEVEDLTPQGLVGASKRKFTGDSWTVEASWAVVWKPVYTVEINHGGEDGFHWKGTVDQDENVIEME
;
A
#
# COMPACT_ATOMS: atom_id res chain seq x y z
N MET A 1 42.25 -61.74 -32.23
CA MET A 1 41.73 -60.39 -32.55
C MET A 1 42.30 -59.40 -31.54
N LYS A 2 42.72 -58.23 -32.03
CA LYS A 2 43.66 -57.29 -31.39
C LYS A 2 43.11 -56.64 -30.10
N PRO A 3 43.90 -56.55 -29.02
CA PRO A 3 43.70 -55.64 -27.90
C PRO A 3 44.36 -54.27 -28.16
N LYS A 4 43.67 -53.17 -27.85
CA LYS A 4 44.20 -51.78 -27.76
C LYS A 4 43.20 -50.97 -26.90
N SER A 5 43.53 -50.12 -25.94
CA SER A 5 44.80 -49.71 -25.36
C SER A 5 44.52 -49.13 -23.97
N ILE A 6 45.53 -49.29 -23.14
CA ILE A 6 45.79 -48.73 -21.81
C ILE A 6 46.09 -47.20 -21.92
N ILE A 7 45.52 -46.43 -20.97
CA ILE A 7 46.01 -45.21 -20.31
C ILE A 7 46.25 -43.92 -21.15
N VAL A 8 45.49 -42.87 -20.85
CA VAL A 8 46.04 -41.53 -20.54
C VAL A 8 45.40 -41.04 -19.23
N LEU A 9 46.22 -41.08 -18.18
CA LEU A 9 46.08 -40.42 -16.90
C LEU A 9 46.31 -38.90 -17.10
N THR A 10 45.79 -38.07 -16.18
CA THR A 10 46.35 -36.77 -15.70
C THR A 10 45.45 -35.52 -15.89
N ILE A 11 44.78 -35.14 -14.80
CA ILE A 11 44.56 -33.76 -14.26
C ILE A 11 43.72 -32.75 -15.07
N VAL A 12 42.49 -32.51 -14.59
CA VAL A 12 41.85 -31.17 -14.40
C VAL A 12 40.94 -31.32 -13.17
N LEU A 13 41.47 -31.42 -11.95
CA LEU A 13 41.73 -30.34 -10.98
C LEU A 13 40.89 -29.06 -11.20
N ALA A 14 39.97 -28.86 -10.24
CA ALA A 14 39.30 -27.63 -9.83
C ALA A 14 39.72 -26.32 -10.54
N LEU A 15 38.78 -25.77 -11.33
CA LEU A 15 38.62 -24.35 -11.73
C LEU A 15 37.29 -24.31 -12.52
N ALA A 16 36.16 -23.94 -11.90
CA ALA A 16 35.68 -22.57 -12.00
C ALA A 16 34.70 -22.26 -10.85
N LEU A 17 35.24 -22.10 -9.66
CA LEU A 17 34.73 -21.12 -8.71
C LEU A 17 35.68 -19.91 -8.82
N THR A 18 35.05 -18.73 -8.92
CA THR A 18 35.57 -17.35 -8.92
C THR A 18 36.16 -16.77 -10.22
N ALA A 19 35.31 -16.05 -10.95
CA ALA A 19 35.49 -14.62 -11.21
C ALA A 19 34.13 -14.06 -11.69
N MET A 20 33.41 -13.33 -10.84
CA MET A 20 33.45 -11.87 -10.79
C MET A 20 32.96 -11.21 -12.08
N SER A 21 31.82 -10.52 -11.94
CA SER A 21 31.60 -9.16 -12.42
C SER A 21 32.07 -8.84 -13.84
N LEU A 22 31.16 -8.99 -14.81
CA LEU A 22 31.02 -8.03 -15.90
C LEU A 22 29.69 -8.30 -16.63
N ASN A 23 28.63 -7.64 -16.15
CA ASN A 23 27.68 -7.06 -17.08
C ASN A 23 27.50 -5.58 -16.71
N ALA A 24 28.65 -4.90 -16.56
CA ALA A 24 28.73 -3.47 -16.72
C ALA A 24 29.01 -3.20 -18.21
N ALA A 25 28.17 -2.36 -18.81
CA ALA A 25 28.25 -1.84 -20.17
C ALA A 25 27.84 -2.77 -21.33
N ARG A 26 26.54 -3.04 -21.44
CA ARG A 26 25.86 -2.82 -22.73
C ARG A 26 25.30 -1.40 -22.71
N PRO A 27 25.62 -0.52 -23.68
CA PRO A 27 24.92 0.73 -23.80
C PRO A 27 23.58 0.43 -24.49
N THR A 28 22.56 0.12 -23.72
CA THR A 28 21.17 0.12 -24.17
C THR A 28 20.67 1.56 -24.07
N GLY A 29 20.88 2.33 -25.15
CA GLY A 29 20.05 3.51 -25.37
C GLY A 29 18.60 3.06 -25.47
N ASN A 30 17.74 3.63 -24.62
CA ASN A 30 16.30 3.37 -24.44
C ASN A 30 15.89 2.23 -23.47
N GLU A 31 16.46 2.17 -22.27
CA GLU A 31 15.71 1.62 -21.13
C GLU A 31 14.79 2.73 -20.61
N VAL A 32 13.48 2.62 -20.90
CA VAL A 32 12.45 3.46 -20.26
C VAL A 32 12.50 3.14 -18.77
N SER A 33 12.66 4.15 -17.91
CA SER A 33 12.71 3.88 -16.47
C SER A 33 11.38 3.29 -15.99
N GLU A 34 11.38 2.45 -14.96
CA GLU A 34 10.12 1.90 -14.41
C GLU A 34 9.15 3.02 -13.98
N ALA A 35 9.69 4.16 -13.55
CA ALA A 35 8.92 5.37 -13.27
C ALA A 35 8.27 5.96 -14.53
N ASP A 36 9.01 6.07 -15.64
CA ASP A 36 8.46 6.54 -16.91
C ASP A 36 7.37 5.59 -17.44
N ALA A 37 7.57 4.27 -17.28
CA ALA A 37 6.57 3.27 -17.64
C ALA A 37 5.30 3.39 -16.78
N ALA A 38 5.44 3.62 -15.47
CA ALA A 38 4.31 3.87 -14.59
C ALA A 38 3.57 5.18 -14.93
N ILE A 39 4.29 6.24 -15.31
CA ILE A 39 3.71 7.50 -15.77
C ILE A 39 2.91 7.29 -17.06
N GLU A 40 3.47 6.59 -18.05
CA GLU A 40 2.81 6.25 -19.31
C GLU A 40 1.51 5.46 -19.05
N LEU A 41 1.59 4.43 -18.20
CA LEU A 41 0.43 3.61 -17.83
C LEU A 41 -0.66 4.42 -17.11
N ALA A 42 -0.28 5.28 -16.17
CA ALA A 42 -1.22 6.14 -15.47
C ALA A 42 -1.92 7.14 -16.41
N LEU A 43 -1.17 7.74 -17.34
CA LEU A 43 -1.72 8.61 -18.38
C LEU A 43 -2.68 7.86 -19.30
N GLU A 44 -2.32 6.65 -19.72
CA GLU A 44 -3.16 5.80 -20.53
C GLU A 44 -4.46 5.45 -19.80
N PHE A 45 -4.38 5.07 -18.52
CA PHE A 45 -5.55 4.80 -17.70
C PHE A 45 -6.49 6.01 -17.59
N VAL A 46 -5.97 7.20 -17.26
CA VAL A 46 -6.80 8.42 -17.17
C VAL A 46 -7.47 8.72 -18.50
N ARG A 47 -6.74 8.61 -19.62
CA ARG A 47 -7.28 8.88 -20.96
C ARG A 47 -8.35 7.90 -21.42
N HIS A 48 -8.35 6.69 -20.87
CA HIS A 48 -9.38 5.68 -21.14
C HIS A 48 -10.45 5.60 -20.05
N SER A 49 -10.37 6.43 -19.01
CA SER A 49 -11.38 6.49 -17.97
C SER A 49 -12.71 7.06 -18.50
N PRO A 50 -13.87 6.58 -18.03
CA PRO A 50 -15.18 7.09 -18.46
C PRO A 50 -15.34 8.60 -18.25
N THR A 51 -14.82 9.16 -17.15
CA THR A 51 -14.88 10.60 -16.91
C THR A 51 -14.19 11.38 -18.04
N TYR A 52 -12.97 10.97 -18.40
CA TYR A 52 -12.21 11.64 -19.44
C TYR A 52 -12.76 11.40 -20.84
N LEU A 53 -13.17 10.17 -21.16
CA LEU A 53 -13.67 9.82 -22.50
C LEU A 53 -14.98 10.53 -22.85
N PHE A 54 -15.82 10.80 -21.86
CA PHE A 54 -17.08 11.47 -22.08
C PHE A 54 -16.88 12.91 -22.58
N ASP A 55 -15.99 13.69 -21.95
CA ASP A 55 -15.86 15.11 -22.27
C ASP A 55 -14.53 15.80 -21.87
N GLY A 56 -13.48 15.04 -21.58
CA GLY A 56 -12.15 15.55 -21.27
C GLY A 56 -11.56 16.44 -22.38
N VAL A 57 -10.72 17.39 -21.98
CA VAL A 57 -10.03 18.32 -22.88
C VAL A 57 -8.61 17.84 -23.11
N TYR A 58 -8.35 17.31 -24.31
CA TYR A 58 -7.10 16.66 -24.68
C TYR A 58 -5.84 17.44 -24.31
N GLU A 59 -5.83 18.75 -24.57
CA GLU A 59 -4.66 19.62 -24.39
C GLU A 59 -4.36 19.96 -22.93
N THR A 60 -5.24 19.60 -21.99
CA THR A 60 -5.10 19.98 -20.56
C THR A 60 -4.47 18.89 -19.70
N VAL A 61 -4.36 17.67 -20.22
CA VAL A 61 -3.80 16.53 -19.47
C VAL A 61 -2.31 16.76 -19.22
N LYS A 62 -1.93 16.77 -17.95
CA LYS A 62 -0.53 16.90 -17.53
C LYS A 62 -0.28 16.11 -16.24
N VAL A 63 0.89 15.49 -16.16
CA VAL A 63 1.40 14.96 -14.90
C VAL A 63 1.93 16.15 -14.10
N VAL A 64 1.44 16.32 -12.87
CA VAL A 64 1.86 17.41 -11.98
C VAL A 64 2.74 16.94 -10.83
N ASP A 65 2.66 15.65 -10.47
CA ASP A 65 3.53 15.05 -9.46
C ASP A 65 3.71 13.55 -9.72
N THR A 66 4.81 12.99 -9.26
CA THR A 66 5.05 11.53 -9.27
C THR A 66 5.85 11.18 -8.03
N LEU A 67 5.20 10.44 -7.12
CA LEU A 67 5.79 9.96 -5.89
C LEU A 67 6.15 8.50 -6.05
N ILE A 68 7.41 8.18 -5.79
CA ILE A 68 7.88 6.80 -5.69
C ILE A 68 7.75 6.40 -4.23
N MET A 69 6.92 5.39 -3.96
CA MET A 69 6.75 4.88 -2.62
C MET A 69 7.86 3.89 -2.29
N GLU A 70 8.42 4.07 -1.10
CA GLU A 70 9.44 3.21 -0.52
C GLU A 70 8.87 1.85 -0.09
N SER A 71 8.54 1.01 -1.07
CA SER A 71 7.77 -0.24 -0.92
C SER A 71 8.28 -1.35 -1.84
N TYR A 72 7.90 -2.60 -1.56
CA TYR A 72 8.20 -3.75 -2.43
C TYR A 72 6.95 -4.62 -2.70
N PRO A 73 6.52 -4.79 -3.96
CA PRO A 73 7.05 -4.15 -5.17
C PRO A 73 6.95 -2.61 -5.10
N VAL A 74 7.80 -1.92 -5.86
CA VAL A 74 7.81 -0.46 -5.91
C VAL A 74 6.45 0.03 -6.37
N GLN A 75 5.90 1.00 -5.64
CA GLN A 75 4.63 1.64 -6.01
C GLN A 75 4.90 3.06 -6.48
N TYR A 76 4.21 3.47 -7.53
CA TYR A 76 4.25 4.82 -8.07
C TYR A 76 2.89 5.46 -7.87
N VAL A 77 2.84 6.64 -7.29
CA VAL A 77 1.63 7.47 -7.23
C VAL A 77 1.83 8.65 -8.18
N VAL A 78 1.12 8.62 -9.30
CA VAL A 78 1.18 9.64 -10.35
C VAL A 78 -0.03 10.56 -10.19
N THR A 79 0.22 11.85 -9.98
CA THR A 79 -0.84 12.86 -9.91
C THR A 79 -1.00 13.51 -11.28
N ILE A 80 -2.19 13.44 -11.85
CA ILE A 80 -2.53 13.93 -13.19
C ILE A 80 -3.64 14.96 -13.07
N GLU A 81 -3.46 16.12 -13.68
CA GLU A 81 -4.52 17.12 -13.83
C GLU A 81 -5.07 17.12 -15.25
N PHE A 82 -6.37 17.32 -15.39
CA PHE A 82 -7.03 17.56 -16.68
C PHE A 82 -8.35 18.33 -16.48
N ASP A 83 -8.85 18.98 -17.52
CA ASP A 83 -10.16 19.61 -17.52
C ASP A 83 -11.20 18.77 -18.28
N SER A 84 -12.44 18.77 -17.79
CA SER A 84 -13.65 18.29 -18.47
C SER A 84 -14.54 19.47 -18.86
N ARG A 85 -15.39 19.30 -19.88
CA ARG A 85 -16.32 20.36 -20.34
C ARG A 85 -17.58 20.48 -19.47
N HIS A 86 -17.84 19.51 -18.62
CA HIS A 86 -18.93 19.47 -17.66
C HIS A 86 -18.42 18.92 -16.33
N ALA A 87 -19.12 19.28 -15.26
CA ALA A 87 -18.89 18.71 -13.94
C ALA A 87 -19.38 17.25 -13.85
N GLY A 88 -18.90 16.55 -12.81
CA GLY A 88 -19.29 15.19 -12.47
C GLY A 88 -18.27 14.14 -12.89
N PHE A 89 -18.62 12.88 -12.64
CA PHE A 89 -17.74 11.73 -12.77
C PHE A 89 -18.37 10.62 -13.61
N GLY A 90 -17.55 9.73 -14.17
CA GLY A 90 -17.99 8.54 -14.89
C GLY A 90 -18.64 8.84 -16.26
N ASP A 91 -19.41 7.87 -16.76
CA ASP A 91 -20.29 8.06 -17.91
C ASP A 91 -21.59 8.78 -17.48
N ARG A 92 -21.86 9.92 -18.09
CA ARG A 92 -23.02 10.77 -17.78
C ARG A 92 -24.04 10.80 -18.92
N THR A 93 -24.04 9.79 -19.79
CA THR A 93 -24.96 9.72 -20.93
C THR A 93 -26.41 9.77 -20.46
N GLY A 94 -27.18 10.71 -21.01
CA GLY A 94 -28.60 10.90 -20.69
C GLY A 94 -28.87 11.82 -19.49
N GLN A 95 -27.84 12.36 -18.84
CA GLN A 95 -27.99 13.33 -17.76
C GLN A 95 -28.07 14.78 -18.28
N VAL A 96 -28.72 15.65 -17.52
CA VAL A 96 -28.71 17.10 -17.77
C VAL A 96 -27.50 17.69 -17.06
N LEU A 97 -26.54 18.21 -17.82
CA LEU A 97 -25.23 18.65 -17.29
C LEU A 97 -25.06 20.16 -17.32
N ALA A 98 -24.31 20.66 -16.34
CA ALA A 98 -23.84 22.05 -16.34
C ALA A 98 -22.69 22.21 -17.33
N GLN A 99 -22.78 23.21 -18.23
CA GLN A 99 -21.73 23.54 -19.20
C GLN A 99 -20.64 24.41 -18.54
N VAL A 100 -19.88 23.80 -17.65
CA VAL A 100 -18.79 24.44 -16.91
C VAL A 100 -17.51 23.64 -17.12
N MET A 101 -16.43 24.34 -17.46
CA MET A 101 -15.10 23.75 -17.44
C MET A 101 -14.76 23.34 -16.01
N THR A 102 -14.52 22.06 -15.78
CA THR A 102 -14.21 21.52 -14.46
C THR A 102 -12.82 20.93 -14.48
N SER A 103 -11.93 21.49 -13.66
CA SER A 103 -10.60 20.93 -13.45
C SER A 103 -10.68 19.75 -12.50
N HIS A 104 -10.00 18.67 -12.86
CA HIS A 104 -9.90 17.45 -12.08
C HIS A 104 -8.44 17.13 -11.75
N LYS A 105 -8.24 16.46 -10.61
CA LYS A 105 -6.96 15.92 -10.14
C LYS A 105 -7.12 14.43 -9.86
N ALA A 106 -6.48 13.60 -10.67
CA ALA A 106 -6.44 12.15 -10.52
C ALA A 106 -5.15 11.72 -9.81
N GLY A 107 -5.27 10.96 -8.72
CA GLY A 107 -4.16 10.23 -8.12
C GLY A 107 -4.21 8.77 -8.56
N VAL A 108 -3.24 8.33 -9.36
CA VAL A 108 -3.17 6.96 -9.91
C VAL A 108 -2.02 6.21 -9.28
N LYS A 109 -2.31 5.07 -8.65
CA LYS A 109 -1.31 4.17 -8.08
C LYS A 109 -1.01 3.03 -9.05
N VAL A 110 0.26 2.87 -9.37
CA VAL A 110 0.80 1.81 -10.23
C VAL A 110 1.75 0.93 -9.43
N VAL A 111 1.57 -0.38 -9.53
CA VAL A 111 2.37 -1.38 -8.81
C VAL A 111 2.64 -2.55 -9.73
N ASP A 112 3.91 -2.95 -9.84
CA ASP A 112 4.34 -4.06 -10.72
C ASP A 112 3.81 -3.96 -12.16
N GLY A 113 3.69 -2.74 -12.69
CA GLY A 113 3.20 -2.47 -14.03
C GLY A 113 1.67 -2.52 -14.20
N GLU A 114 0.90 -2.55 -13.12
CA GLU A 114 -0.57 -2.52 -13.14
C GLU A 114 -1.14 -1.30 -12.41
N VAL A 115 -2.25 -0.75 -12.90
CA VAL A 115 -3.01 0.29 -12.17
C VAL A 115 -3.92 -0.38 -11.18
N VAL A 116 -3.81 0.05 -9.93
CA VAL A 116 -4.38 -0.71 -8.81
C VAL A 116 -5.28 0.10 -7.91
N ALA A 117 -5.12 1.42 -7.96
CA ALA A 117 -6.05 2.37 -7.38
C ALA A 117 -5.96 3.63 -8.22
N ALA A 118 -7.09 4.29 -8.44
CA ALA A 118 -7.13 5.57 -9.10
C ALA A 118 -8.29 6.37 -8.55
N ILE A 119 -8.00 7.55 -8.02
CA ILE A 119 -8.98 8.40 -7.33
C ILE A 119 -9.03 9.74 -8.04
N LEU A 120 -10.23 10.18 -8.40
CA LEU A 120 -10.47 11.48 -9.01
C LEU A 120 -11.07 12.45 -7.99
N ASP A 121 -10.46 13.62 -7.85
CA ASP A 121 -10.87 14.72 -6.97
C ASP A 121 -11.08 14.31 -5.51
N ASP A 122 -10.37 13.27 -5.06
CA ASP A 122 -10.49 12.72 -3.70
C ASP A 122 -11.92 12.23 -3.36
N VAL A 123 -12.76 11.99 -4.39
CA VAL A 123 -14.19 11.63 -4.24
C VAL A 123 -14.59 10.43 -5.09
N TRP A 124 -13.97 10.18 -6.25
CA TRP A 124 -14.45 9.15 -7.18
C TRP A 124 -13.41 8.06 -7.40
N ASP A 125 -13.78 6.80 -7.17
CA ASP A 125 -12.99 5.64 -7.52
C ASP A 125 -13.08 5.40 -9.03
N MET A 126 -11.97 5.67 -9.73
CA MET A 126 -11.88 5.52 -11.18
C MET A 126 -11.72 4.06 -11.61
N VAL A 127 -11.33 3.14 -10.73
CA VAL A 127 -11.22 1.71 -11.06
C VAL A 127 -12.60 1.06 -10.98
N ASN A 128 -13.33 1.33 -9.89
CA ASN A 128 -14.64 0.74 -9.63
C ASN A 128 -15.82 1.54 -10.22
N GLN A 129 -15.57 2.79 -10.64
CA GLN A 129 -16.57 3.70 -11.21
C GLN A 129 -17.71 4.00 -10.22
N GLU A 130 -17.34 4.34 -8.99
CA GLU A 130 -18.27 4.70 -7.92
C GLU A 130 -17.72 5.82 -7.05
N GLU A 131 -18.60 6.50 -6.33
CA GLU A 131 -18.21 7.51 -5.35
C GLU A 131 -17.55 6.81 -4.16
N MET A 132 -16.42 7.33 -3.69
CA MET A 132 -15.81 6.87 -2.46
C MET A 132 -16.74 7.21 -1.30
N GLU A 133 -17.00 6.23 -0.45
CA GLU A 133 -17.58 6.42 0.87
C GLU A 133 -16.60 7.27 1.69
N VAL A 134 -16.70 8.60 1.56
CA VAL A 134 -16.04 9.50 2.50
C VAL A 134 -16.82 9.34 3.80
N PHE A 135 -16.24 8.63 4.78
CA PHE A 135 -16.72 8.59 6.17
C PHE A 135 -16.62 10.00 6.79
N ASN A 136 -17.42 10.95 6.28
CA ASN A 136 -17.43 12.34 6.73
C ASN A 136 -18.43 12.58 7.86
N ASP A 137 -19.14 11.55 8.30
CA ASP A 137 -19.96 11.60 9.51
C ASP A 137 -19.84 10.24 10.21
N VAL A 138 -18.83 10.08 11.08
CA VAL A 138 -18.87 9.02 12.10
C VAL A 138 -19.98 9.41 13.07
N ASP A 139 -21.21 8.97 12.77
CA ASP A 139 -22.20 8.76 13.80
C ASP A 139 -21.65 7.66 14.72
N PRO A 140 -21.28 7.98 15.98
CA PRO A 140 -20.66 7.01 16.89
C PRO A 140 -21.58 5.82 17.22
N ASP A 141 -22.87 5.92 16.88
CA ASP A 141 -23.87 4.88 17.11
C ASP A 141 -24.30 4.13 15.84
N ALA A 142 -23.75 4.46 14.66
CA ALA A 142 -24.02 3.71 13.44
C ALA A 142 -23.31 2.34 13.46
N PRO A 143 -24.03 1.23 13.23
CA PRO A 143 -23.39 -0.09 13.16
C PRO A 143 -22.40 -0.09 11.99
N VAL A 144 -21.15 -0.44 12.27
CA VAL A 144 -20.09 -0.56 11.26
C VAL A 144 -20.51 -1.64 10.26
N VAL A 145 -21.01 -1.23 9.10
CA VAL A 145 -21.31 -2.13 7.98
C VAL A 145 -20.03 -2.29 7.18
N HIS A 146 -19.30 -3.37 7.45
CA HIS A 146 -18.10 -3.80 6.73
C HIS A 146 -18.46 -4.41 5.36
N ASP A 147 -19.05 -3.64 4.45
CA ASP A 147 -19.49 -4.18 3.16
C ASP A 147 -18.61 -3.67 1.99
N ASN A 148 -17.29 -3.86 2.09
CA ASN A 148 -16.46 -4.18 0.91
C ASN A 148 -15.13 -4.88 1.30
N PRO A 149 -15.09 -6.21 1.46
CA PRO A 149 -13.92 -6.94 1.97
C PRO A 149 -12.75 -7.09 0.98
N ALA A 150 -12.82 -6.53 -0.23
CA ALA A 150 -11.81 -6.78 -1.28
C ALA A 150 -10.72 -5.70 -1.41
N THR A 151 -10.97 -4.45 -0.97
CA THR A 151 -10.12 -3.30 -1.33
C THR A 151 -9.67 -2.41 -0.16
N THR A 152 -10.21 -2.61 1.05
CA THR A 152 -9.80 -1.87 2.24
C THR A 152 -8.58 -2.53 2.88
N ILE A 153 -7.41 -1.90 2.75
CA ILE A 153 -6.23 -2.29 3.54
C ILE A 153 -6.52 -1.92 4.99
N LEU A 154 -6.44 -2.90 5.89
CA LEU A 154 -6.59 -2.69 7.32
C LEU A 154 -5.54 -1.66 7.77
N PRO A 155 -5.91 -0.48 8.32
CA PRO A 155 -4.93 0.49 8.79
C PRO A 155 -4.27 0.04 10.10
N PRO A 156 -3.04 0.52 10.43
CA PRO A 156 -2.35 0.14 11.66
C PRO A 156 -3.13 0.50 12.94
N GLU A 157 -3.92 1.57 12.92
CA GLU A 157 -4.80 1.97 14.03
C GLU A 157 -5.82 0.87 14.35
N ARG A 158 -6.48 0.33 13.30
CA ARG A 158 -7.45 -0.75 13.46
C ARG A 158 -6.79 -2.05 13.90
N ALA A 159 -5.58 -2.34 13.41
CA ALA A 159 -4.80 -3.49 13.87
C ALA A 159 -4.45 -3.41 15.37
N VAL A 160 -4.13 -2.21 15.87
CA VAL A 160 -3.89 -1.96 17.31
C VAL A 160 -5.17 -2.18 18.11
N GLU A 161 -6.31 -1.65 17.65
CA GLU A 161 -7.60 -1.86 18.30
C GLU A 161 -7.96 -3.35 18.42
N LEU A 162 -7.83 -4.10 17.31
CA LEU A 162 -8.11 -5.54 17.28
C LEU A 162 -7.19 -6.32 18.24
N ALA A 163 -5.91 -5.96 18.29
CA ALA A 163 -4.96 -6.59 19.22
C ALA A 163 -5.28 -6.26 20.69
N VAL A 164 -5.66 -5.02 21.01
CA VAL A 164 -6.06 -4.60 22.35
C VAL A 164 -7.36 -5.30 22.78
N GLU A 165 -8.36 -5.36 21.89
CA GLU A 165 -9.60 -6.08 22.12
C GLU A 165 -9.33 -7.57 22.37
N TYR A 166 -8.48 -8.19 21.55
CA TYR A 166 -8.07 -9.57 21.72
C TYR A 166 -7.47 -9.81 23.11
N VAL A 167 -6.54 -8.98 23.57
CA VAL A 167 -5.91 -9.22 24.88
C VAL A 167 -6.88 -8.99 26.05
N ILE A 168 -7.77 -7.99 25.97
CA ILE A 168 -8.78 -7.75 27.01
C ILE A 168 -9.73 -8.95 27.13
N LEU A 169 -10.13 -9.53 26.00
CA LEU A 169 -11.09 -10.65 25.99
C LEU A 169 -10.48 -11.99 26.38
N ASN A 170 -9.18 -12.19 26.14
CA ASN A 170 -8.54 -13.51 26.27
C ASN A 170 -7.64 -13.66 27.50
N PHE A 171 -7.24 -12.56 28.17
CA PHE A 171 -6.33 -12.60 29.32
C PHE A 171 -6.98 -12.07 30.59
N ARG A 172 -7.01 -12.91 31.63
CA ARG A 172 -7.67 -12.60 32.91
C ARG A 172 -7.01 -11.45 33.67
N GLU A 173 -5.74 -11.20 33.40
CA GLU A 173 -4.96 -10.08 33.92
C GLU A 173 -5.57 -8.72 33.56
N LEU A 174 -6.38 -8.68 32.48
CA LEU A 174 -7.07 -7.49 31.99
C LEU A 174 -8.58 -7.52 32.28
N ASP A 175 -9.07 -8.42 33.15
CA ASP A 175 -10.48 -8.48 33.53
C ASP A 175 -10.95 -7.12 34.10
N GLY A 176 -11.92 -6.51 33.42
CA GLY A 176 -12.48 -5.20 33.80
C GLY A 176 -11.66 -3.98 33.38
N VAL A 177 -10.55 -4.18 32.66
CA VAL A 177 -9.82 -3.11 31.96
C VAL A 177 -10.56 -2.79 30.66
N SER A 178 -10.54 -1.51 30.25
CA SER A 178 -11.09 -1.05 28.98
C SER A 178 -10.00 -0.43 28.10
N ALA A 179 -10.23 -0.46 26.79
CA ALA A 179 -9.38 0.21 25.83
C ALA A 179 -9.51 1.75 25.98
N PRO A 180 -8.46 2.52 25.69
CA PRO A 180 -8.54 3.98 25.67
C PRO A 180 -9.54 4.50 24.64
N GLU A 181 -10.23 5.60 24.95
CA GLU A 181 -11.14 6.27 24.00
C GLU A 181 -10.38 6.99 22.87
N SER A 182 -9.11 7.33 23.09
CA SER A 182 -8.25 7.97 22.10
C SER A 182 -6.78 7.63 22.35
N TRP A 183 -5.98 7.66 21.28
CA TRP A 183 -4.56 7.36 21.32
C TRP A 183 -3.74 8.60 20.95
N GLU A 184 -2.69 8.88 21.71
CA GLU A 184 -1.57 9.70 21.25
C GLU A 184 -0.65 8.83 20.41
N VAL A 185 -0.30 9.30 19.21
CA VAL A 185 0.45 8.53 18.21
C VAL A 185 1.80 9.20 17.95
N GLU A 186 2.87 8.42 18.11
CA GLU A 186 4.25 8.83 17.83
C GLU A 186 4.83 7.94 16.72
N ASP A 187 5.44 8.57 15.70
CA ASP A 187 6.18 7.85 14.67
C ASP A 187 7.58 7.50 15.18
N LEU A 188 7.86 6.20 15.29
CA LEU A 188 9.15 5.66 15.72
C LEU A 188 9.99 5.17 14.53
N THR A 189 9.55 5.40 13.30
CA THR A 189 10.28 5.01 12.09
C THR A 189 11.60 5.79 12.01
N PRO A 190 12.78 5.15 12.00
CA PRO A 190 14.04 5.85 11.88
C PRO A 190 14.11 6.67 10.59
N GLN A 191 14.62 7.90 10.67
CA GLN A 191 14.75 8.78 9.50
C GLN A 191 15.60 8.13 8.41
N GLY A 192 15.04 8.07 7.20
CA GLY A 192 15.69 7.44 6.03
C GLY A 192 15.60 5.92 5.99
N LEU A 193 14.88 5.27 6.92
CA LEU A 193 14.55 3.84 6.81
C LEU A 193 13.37 3.67 5.85
N VAL A 194 13.64 2.98 4.75
CA VAL A 194 12.69 2.73 3.65
C VAL A 194 12.18 1.29 3.76
N GLY A 195 10.89 1.05 3.52
CA GLY A 195 10.30 -0.30 3.48
C GLY A 195 9.84 -0.90 4.82
N ALA A 196 10.00 -0.19 5.94
CA ALA A 196 9.41 -0.56 7.23
C ALA A 196 8.90 0.69 7.96
N SER A 197 7.83 0.53 8.72
CA SER A 197 7.26 1.57 9.56
C SER A 197 7.05 1.04 10.97
N LYS A 198 7.18 1.94 11.94
CA LYS A 198 6.90 1.65 13.35
C LYS A 198 6.21 2.85 13.99
N ARG A 199 5.09 2.63 14.66
CA ARG A 199 4.37 3.64 15.44
C ARG A 199 4.16 3.17 16.86
N LYS A 200 4.13 4.12 17.77
CA LYS A 200 3.76 3.94 19.17
C LYS A 200 2.45 4.65 19.45
N PHE A 201 1.57 3.94 20.14
CA PHE A 201 0.26 4.40 20.55
C PHE A 201 0.22 4.40 22.08
N THR A 202 -0.09 5.54 22.66
CA THR A 202 -0.20 5.71 24.12
C THR A 202 -1.56 6.26 24.50
N GLY A 203 -2.20 5.64 25.48
CA GLY A 203 -3.50 6.04 25.99
C GLY A 203 -3.73 5.43 27.36
N ASP A 204 -4.13 6.24 28.35
CA ASP A 204 -4.28 5.81 29.74
C ASP A 204 -3.06 5.03 30.28
N SER A 205 -3.24 3.75 30.63
CA SER A 205 -2.17 2.86 31.10
C SER A 205 -1.62 1.93 30.00
N TRP A 206 -2.03 2.16 28.75
CA TRP A 206 -1.63 1.37 27.59
C TRP A 206 -0.47 2.03 26.85
N THR A 207 0.47 1.19 26.43
CA THR A 207 1.52 1.52 25.47
C THR A 207 1.60 0.39 24.46
N VAL A 208 1.26 0.69 23.22
CA VAL A 208 1.24 -0.28 22.13
C VAL A 208 2.22 0.17 21.05
N GLU A 209 3.11 -0.74 20.62
CA GLU A 209 3.99 -0.51 19.49
C GLU A 209 3.56 -1.41 18.33
N ALA A 210 3.23 -0.80 17.19
CA ALA A 210 2.93 -1.52 15.96
C ALA A 210 4.05 -1.31 14.94
N SER A 211 4.48 -2.38 14.29
CA SER A 211 5.48 -2.34 13.24
C SER A 211 5.07 -3.20 12.05
N TRP A 212 5.39 -2.73 10.84
CA TRP A 212 5.02 -3.42 9.60
C TRP A 212 5.97 -3.08 8.46
N ALA A 213 5.98 -3.95 7.45
CA ALA A 213 6.63 -3.66 6.17
C ALA A 213 5.74 -2.74 5.32
N VAL A 214 6.31 -1.79 4.60
CA VAL A 214 5.55 -0.90 3.71
C VAL A 214 5.26 -1.63 2.39
N VAL A 215 4.21 -2.46 2.39
CA VAL A 215 3.78 -3.31 1.26
C VAL A 215 2.25 -3.26 1.09
N TRP A 216 1.72 -3.83 0.01
CA TRP A 216 0.30 -3.76 -0.36
C TRP A 216 -0.67 -4.37 0.67
N LYS A 217 -0.23 -5.36 1.45
CA LYS A 217 -1.03 -6.04 2.48
C LYS A 217 -0.11 -6.39 3.64
N PRO A 218 0.23 -5.41 4.49
CA PRO A 218 1.16 -5.65 5.58
C PRO A 218 0.52 -6.56 6.64
N VAL A 219 1.34 -7.43 7.22
CA VAL A 219 1.02 -8.03 8.52
C VAL A 219 1.60 -7.12 9.59
N TYR A 220 0.76 -6.69 10.53
CA TYR A 220 1.15 -5.85 11.64
C TYR A 220 1.72 -6.72 12.74
N THR A 221 2.93 -6.44 13.21
CA THR A 221 3.44 -6.96 14.47
C THR A 221 3.11 -5.95 15.56
N VAL A 222 2.36 -6.39 16.56
CA VAL A 222 1.86 -5.54 17.65
C VAL A 222 2.43 -6.03 18.98
N GLU A 223 2.99 -5.11 19.75
CA GLU A 223 3.51 -5.34 21.10
C GLU A 223 2.77 -4.43 22.07
N ILE A 224 2.12 -5.04 23.06
CA ILE A 224 1.23 -4.37 24.01
C ILE A 224 1.86 -4.43 25.39
N ASN A 225 1.86 -3.27 26.05
CA ASN A 225 2.20 -3.12 27.45
C ASN A 225 1.05 -2.40 28.16
N HIS A 226 0.61 -2.94 29.29
CA HIS A 226 -0.39 -2.30 30.14
C HIS A 226 0.03 -2.32 31.61
N GLY A 227 0.11 -1.14 32.24
CA GLY A 227 0.46 -1.00 33.66
C GLY A 227 1.96 -0.86 33.99
N GLY A 228 2.81 -0.56 33.00
CA GLY A 228 4.25 -0.28 33.19
C GLY A 228 5.17 -1.51 33.12
N GLU A 229 6.39 -1.39 33.65
CA GLU A 229 7.50 -2.35 33.47
C GLU A 229 7.24 -3.76 34.06
N ASP A 230 6.44 -3.86 35.13
CA ASP A 230 5.99 -5.14 35.71
C ASP A 230 4.53 -5.48 35.31
N GLY A 231 4.01 -4.78 34.29
CA GLY A 231 2.63 -4.87 33.84
C GLY A 231 2.33 -6.09 32.97
N PHE A 232 1.15 -6.08 32.35
CA PHE A 232 0.79 -7.03 31.32
C PHE A 232 1.60 -6.75 30.05
N HIS A 233 2.19 -7.79 29.48
CA HIS A 233 2.97 -7.75 28.25
C HIS A 233 2.43 -8.79 27.29
N TRP A 234 2.22 -8.40 26.04
CA TRP A 234 1.78 -9.31 24.99
C TRP A 234 2.39 -8.93 23.65
N LYS A 235 2.60 -9.93 22.79
CA LYS A 235 3.06 -9.73 21.43
C LYS A 235 2.30 -10.64 20.48
N GLY A 236 1.94 -10.11 19.32
CA GLY A 236 1.26 -10.89 18.30
C GLY A 236 1.28 -10.22 16.94
N THR A 237 0.58 -10.84 16.00
CA THR A 237 0.36 -10.26 14.68
C THR A 237 -1.12 -10.07 14.39
N VAL A 238 -1.42 -9.07 13.56
CA VAL A 238 -2.74 -8.84 12.99
C VAL A 238 -2.58 -8.79 11.46
N ASP A 239 -3.29 -9.66 10.75
CA ASP A 239 -3.29 -9.68 9.29
C ASP A 239 -4.42 -8.84 8.69
N GLN A 240 -4.47 -8.81 7.36
CA GLN A 240 -5.43 -7.99 6.61
C GLN A 240 -6.84 -8.59 6.57
N ASP A 241 -7.00 -9.83 7.03
CA ASP A 241 -8.28 -10.50 7.23
C ASP A 241 -8.75 -10.38 8.70
N GLU A 242 -8.15 -9.45 9.46
CA GLU A 242 -8.41 -9.17 10.88
C GLU A 242 -8.09 -10.33 11.83
N ASN A 243 -7.30 -11.33 11.39
CA ASN A 243 -6.90 -12.41 12.28
C ASN A 243 -5.80 -11.96 13.23
N VAL A 244 -6.04 -12.14 14.53
CA VAL A 244 -5.05 -11.91 15.58
C VAL A 244 -4.38 -13.24 15.96
N ILE A 245 -3.06 -13.30 15.91
CA ILE A 245 -2.26 -14.47 16.26
C ILE A 245 -1.23 -14.08 17.30
N GLU A 246 -1.26 -14.71 18.46
CA GLU A 246 -0.24 -14.53 19.50
C GLU A 246 1.12 -15.09 19.05
N MET A 247 2.19 -14.37 19.37
CA MET A 247 3.57 -14.80 19.14
C MET A 247 4.20 -15.24 20.46
N GLU A 248 4.81 -16.43 20.48
CA GLU A 248 5.62 -16.93 21.61
C GLU A 248 6.91 -16.12 21.82
#